data_AF-A0A519HLP2-F1
#
_entry.id   AF-A0A519HLP2-F1
#
_cell.length_a   1.000
_cell.length_b   1.000
_cell.length_c   1.000
_cell.angle_alpha   90.00
_cell.angle_beta   90.00
_cell.angle_gamma   90.00
#
_symmetry.space_group_name_H-M   'P 1'
#
loop_
_entity.id
_entity.type
_entity.pdbx_description
1 polymer ?
#
loop_
_entity_poly.entity_id
_entity_poly.type
_entity_poly.pdbx_seq_one_letter_code
_entity_poly.pdbx_strand_id
1 'polypeptide(L)' 'MQAVFNNAAAGISGALKRFEDSAARTAQAPLDNIAEETVERLQASTQLAVNVAVLRTAQDMTRALLDIKV' A
#
# COMPACT_ATOMS: atom_id res chain seq x y z
N MET A 1 -18.81 -1.36 -0.23
CA MET A 1 -17.68 -2.30 -0.41
C MET A 1 -16.87 -2.01 -1.67
N GLN A 2 -17.46 -1.91 -2.87
CA GLN A 2 -16.72 -1.66 -4.12
C GLN A 2 -15.84 -0.40 -4.10
N ALA A 3 -16.31 0.72 -3.55
CA ALA A 3 -15.51 1.94 -3.41
C ALA A 3 -14.28 1.77 -2.49
N VAL A 4 -14.40 0.95 -1.43
CA VAL A 4 -13.29 0.65 -0.51
C VAL A 4 -12.20 -0.14 -1.23
N PHE A 5 -12.60 -1.17 -1.98
CA PHE A 5 -11.66 -1.93 -2.81
C PHE A 5 -10.97 -1.06 -3.85
N ASN A 6 -11.71 -0.21 -4.57
CA ASN A 6 -11.14 0.65 -5.60
C ASN A 6 -10.12 1.64 -5.01
N ASN A 7 -10.46 2.27 -3.89
CA ASN A 7 -9.57 3.22 -3.22
C ASN A 7 -8.31 2.53 -2.68
N ALA A 8 -8.47 1.37 -2.03
CA ALA A 8 -7.34 0.61 -1.53
C ALA A 8 -6.45 0.08 -2.67
N ALA A 9 -7.04 -0.38 -3.77
CA ALA A 9 -6.31 -0.83 -4.95
C ALA A 9 -5.51 0.32 -5.60
N ALA A 10 -6.12 1.51 -5.74
CA ALA A 10 -5.42 2.69 -6.23
C ALA A 10 -4.27 3.09 -5.28
N GLY A 11 -4.50 3.05 -3.97
CA GLY A 11 -3.49 3.32 -2.95
C GLY A 11 -2.32 2.33 -2.98
N ILE A 12 -2.60 1.04 -3.20
CA ILE A 12 -1.60 -0.03 -3.38
C ILE A 12 -0.79 0.22 -4.66
N SER A 13 -1.45 0.48 -5.79
CA SER A 13 -0.77 0.77 -7.06
C SER A 13 0.15 1.99 -6.94
N GLY A 14 -0.29 3.05 -6.28
CA GLY A 14 0.53 4.22 -6.01
C GLY A 14 1.73 3.94 -5.11
N ALA A 15 1.56 3.10 -4.08
CA ALA A 15 2.65 2.68 -3.22
C ALA A 15 3.71 1.86 -3.97
N LEU A 16 3.28 0.91 -4.80
CA LEU A 16 4.19 0.11 -5.63
C LEU A 16 4.95 0.99 -6.62
N LYS A 17 4.25 1.89 -7.31
CA LYS A 17 4.88 2.84 -8.23
C LYS A 17 5.95 3.70 -7.54
N ARG A 18 5.65 4.25 -6.35
CA ARG A 18 6.63 5.03 -5.57
C ARG A 18 7.87 4.18 -5.24
N PHE A 19 7.68 2.93 -4.83
CA PHE A 19 8.79 2.04 -4.51
C PHE A 19 9.66 1.74 -5.74
N GLU A 20 9.04 1.44 -6.88
CA GLU A 20 9.72 1.20 -8.15
C GLU A 20 10.49 2.44 -8.63
N ASP A 21 9.86 3.62 -8.56
CA ASP A 21 10.49 4.88 -8.94
C ASP A 21 11.72 5.18 -8.05
N SER A 22 11.64 4.90 -6.74
CA SER A 22 12.77 5.01 -5.80
C SER A 22 13.89 4.00 -6.11
N ALA A 23 13.53 2.75 -6.38
CA ALA A 23 14.48 1.70 -6.74
C ALA A 23 15.21 2.03 -8.04
N ALA A 24 14.51 2.57 -9.05
CA ALA A 24 15.09 3.00 -10.31
C ALA A 24 16.11 4.13 -10.12
N ARG A 25 15.78 5.17 -9.32
CA ARG A 25 16.74 6.25 -9.00
C ARG A 25 17.96 5.75 -8.25
N THR A 26 17.76 4.87 -7.26
CA THR A 26 18.89 4.26 -6.54
C THR A 26 19.75 3.39 -7.45
N ALA A 27 19.16 2.68 -8.42
CA ALA A 27 19.93 1.88 -9.37
C ALA A 27 20.82 2.75 -10.28
N GLN A 28 20.38 3.96 -10.63
CA GLN A 28 21.16 4.90 -11.44
C GLN A 28 22.30 5.55 -10.65
N ALA A 29 22.07 5.88 -9.38
CA ALA A 29 23.04 6.52 -8.49
C ALA A 29 22.99 5.92 -7.07
N PRO A 30 23.64 4.76 -6.83
CA PRO A 30 23.43 3.98 -5.60
C PRO A 30 23.84 4.65 -4.29
N LEU A 31 24.75 5.63 -4.36
CA LEU A 31 25.26 6.34 -3.19
C LEU A 31 24.66 7.74 -3.01
N ASP A 32 23.85 8.20 -3.96
CA ASP A 32 23.20 9.51 -3.89
C ASP A 32 21.89 9.41 -3.10
N ASN A 33 21.60 10.43 -2.31
CA ASN A 33 20.32 10.63 -1.64
C ASN A 33 19.82 9.42 -0.82
N ILE A 34 20.73 8.60 -0.27
CA ILE A 34 20.39 7.33 0.42
C ILE A 34 19.34 7.54 1.51
N ALA A 35 19.46 8.61 2.30
CA ALA A 35 18.51 8.92 3.37
C ALA A 35 17.11 9.21 2.82
N GLU A 36 17.02 10.00 1.75
CA GLU A 36 15.77 10.35 1.08
C GLU A 36 15.13 9.12 0.43
N GLU A 37 15.90 8.34 -0.32
CA GLU A 37 15.39 7.12 -0.96
C GLU A 37 14.97 6.05 0.06
N THR A 38 15.63 5.99 1.21
CA THR A 38 15.19 5.13 2.33
C THR A 38 13.83 5.59 2.88
N VAL A 39 13.62 6.90 3.04
CA VAL A 39 12.32 7.45 3.48
C VAL A 39 11.23 7.16 2.44
N GLU A 40 11.50 7.33 1.15
CA GLU A 40 10.55 7.00 0.08
C GLU A 40 10.11 5.53 0.15
N ARG A 41 11.03 4.60 0.37
CA ARG A 41 10.72 3.16 0.52
C ARG A 41 9.92 2.86 1.80
N LEU A 42 10.24 3.54 2.90
CA LEU A 42 9.49 3.42 4.16
C LEU A 42 8.06 3.94 4.01
N GLN A 43 7.89 5.08 3.32
CA GLN A 43 6.58 5.65 3.03
C GLN A 43 5.76 4.73 2.11
N ALA A 44 6.37 4.22 1.03
CA ALA A 44 5.72 3.25 0.15
C ALA A 44 5.28 1.99 0.92
N SER A 45 6.15 1.45 1.77
CA SER A 45 5.84 0.28 2.59
C SER A 45 4.70 0.53 3.57
N THR A 46 4.72 1.70 4.23
CA THR A 46 3.65 2.12 5.15
C THR A 46 2.32 2.28 4.42
N GLN A 47 2.32 2.93 3.26
CA GLN A 47 1.12 3.13 2.45
C GLN A 47 0.53 1.80 1.96
N LEU A 48 1.37 0.85 1.55
CA LEU A 48 0.94 -0.50 1.20
C LEU A 48 0.27 -1.19 2.40
N ALA A 49 0.92 -1.19 3.56
CA ALA A 49 0.41 -1.82 4.77
C ALA A 49 -0.96 -1.25 5.20
N VAL A 50 -1.13 0.07 5.13
CA VAL A 50 -2.40 0.74 5.46
C VAL A 50 -3.52 0.28 4.52
N ASN A 51 -3.29 0.28 3.21
CA ASN A 51 -4.32 -0.12 2.25
C ASN A 51 -4.69 -1.62 2.38
N VAL A 52 -3.72 -2.49 2.66
CA VAL A 52 -3.97 -3.90 2.94
C VAL A 52 -4.78 -4.08 4.23
N ALA A 53 -4.49 -3.31 5.28
CA ALA A 53 -5.26 -3.35 6.52
C ALA A 53 -6.72 -2.94 6.28
N VAL A 54 -6.97 -1.89 5.50
CA VAL A 54 -8.34 -1.46 5.11
C VAL A 54 -9.09 -2.58 4.40
N LEU A 55 -8.45 -3.29 3.47
CA LEU A 55 -9.06 -4.42 2.77
C LEU A 55 -9.42 -5.57 3.74
N ARG A 56 -8.53 -5.89 4.67
CA ARG A 56 -8.78 -6.92 5.69
C ARG A 56 -9.97 -6.56 6.57
N THR A 57 -10.00 -5.34 7.09
CA THR A 57 -11.14 -4.87 7.90
C THR A 57 -12.45 -4.89 7.11
N ALA A 58 -12.42 -4.54 5.83
CA ALA A 58 -13.61 -4.62 4.97
C ALA A 58 -14.10 -6.06 4.80
N GLN A 59 -13.19 -7.03 4.69
CA GLN A 59 -13.52 -8.45 4.66
C GLN A 59 -14.07 -8.93 6.00
N ASP A 60 -13.47 -8.54 7.13
CA ASP A 60 -13.92 -8.91 8.47
C ASP A 60 -15.35 -8.41 8.74
N MET A 61 -15.66 -7.17 8.36
CA MET A 61 -17.03 -6.63 8.44
C MET A 61 -18.01 -7.42 7.59
N THR A 62 -17.60 -7.81 6.38
CA THR A 62 -18.45 -8.62 5.49
C THR A 62 -18.72 -9.98 6.11
N ARG A 63 -17.70 -10.62 6.70
CA ARG A 63 -17.84 -11.88 7.41
C ARG A 63 -18.79 -11.75 8.61
N ALA A 64 -18.60 -10.75 9.46
CA ALA A 64 -19.48 -10.53 10.60
C ALA A 64 -20.95 -10.37 10.19
N LEU A 65 -21.23 -9.69 9.07
CA LEU A 65 -22.58 -9.58 8.52
C LEU A 65 -23.14 -10.91 7.98
N LEU A 66 -22.28 -11.76 7.41
CA LEU A 66 -22.67 -13.09 6.98
C LEU A 66 -22.97 -13.99 8.19
N ASP A 67 -22.15 -13.94 9.23
CA ASP A 67 -22.31 -14.74 10.44
C ASP A 67 -23.61 -14.41 11.20
N ILE A 68 -24.10 -13.16 11.14
CA ILE A 68 -25.41 -12.78 11.73
C ILE A 68 -26.60 -13.37 10.95
N LYS A 69 -26.45 -13.61 9.65
CA LYS A 69 -27.52 -14.11 8.77
C LYS A 69 -27.69 -15.64 8.83
N VAL A 70 -26.74 -16.36 9.42
CA VAL A 70 -26.68 -17.83 9.47
C VAL A 70 -27.13 -18.36 10.82
#